data_AF-A0A250WRT8-F1
#
_entry.id   AF-A0A250WRT8-F1
#
_cell.length_a   1.000
_cell.length_b   1.000
_cell.length_c   1.000
_cell.angle_alpha   90.00
_cell.angle_beta   90.00
_cell.angle_gamma   90.00
#
_symmetry.space_group_name_H-M   'P 1'
#
loop_
_entity.id
_entity.type
_entity.pdbx_description
1 polymer ?
#
loop_
_entity_poly.entity_id
_entity_poly.type
_entity_poly.pdbx_seq_one_letter_code
_entity_poly.pdbx_strand_id
1 'polypeptide(L)'
;MRPCDIVDDIKKEAHQKYGKEFKNEPVTDTGYPLVPITIFLSADNTAAGEVSEEILWRLGDPAWEPKAVAGRFCQDMGLPAEKEKEVEGQILYALQPFLKWKDLGGRRLVLMKIYARNGSEVLVDEVVWNLNDPLSTSYAYAAQMCESLKLSFPWFEAVNEYVQRRLDEYIQDLREDPAAVDLIEPEAGKPIELEEGVPRVEKYETENDYEAERKKRRNQRKGI
;
A
#
# COMPACT_ATOMS: atom_id res chain seq x y z
N MET A 1 -23.15 -22.22 -5.66
CA MET A 1 -22.39 -20.99 -5.97
C MET A 1 -20.96 -21.25 -5.55
N ARG A 2 -20.02 -21.26 -6.50
CA ARG A 2 -18.60 -21.53 -6.19
C ARG A 2 -17.90 -20.21 -5.88
N PRO A 3 -16.96 -20.14 -4.91
CA PRO A 3 -16.27 -18.91 -4.53
C PRO A 3 -15.35 -18.31 -5.62
N CYS A 4 -15.20 -18.97 -6.78
CA CYS A 4 -14.30 -18.51 -7.86
C CYS A 4 -14.92 -17.47 -8.79
N ASP A 5 -16.24 -17.26 -8.76
CA ASP A 5 -16.90 -16.43 -9.79
C ASP A 5 -16.76 -14.91 -9.50
N ILE A 6 -16.54 -14.51 -8.24
CA ILE A 6 -16.49 -13.10 -7.82
C ILE A 6 -15.20 -12.40 -8.28
N VAL A 7 -14.06 -13.10 -8.27
CA VAL A 7 -12.75 -12.52 -8.63
C VAL A 7 -12.68 -12.22 -10.14
N ASP A 8 -13.29 -13.07 -10.96
CA ASP A 8 -13.33 -12.89 -12.41
C ASP A 8 -14.32 -11.79 -12.82
N ASP A 9 -15.43 -11.64 -12.10
CA ASP A 9 -16.37 -10.53 -12.29
C ASP A 9 -15.75 -9.17 -11.92
N ILE A 10 -14.96 -9.09 -10.84
CA ILE A 10 -14.23 -7.87 -10.44
C ILE A 10 -13.17 -7.48 -11.48
N LYS A 11 -12.42 -8.45 -12.01
CA LYS A 11 -11.41 -8.21 -13.06
C LYS A 11 -12.06 -7.67 -14.34
N LYS A 12 -13.23 -8.20 -14.71
CA LYS A 12 -13.98 -7.79 -15.90
C LYS A 12 -14.56 -6.38 -15.78
N GLU A 13 -15.11 -6.02 -14.62
CA GLU A 13 -15.61 -4.66 -14.37
C GLU A 13 -14.49 -3.61 -14.30
N ALA A 14 -13.34 -3.96 -13.71
CA ALA A 14 -12.18 -3.06 -13.66
C ALA A 14 -11.63 -2.76 -15.08
N HIS A 15 -11.58 -3.77 -15.96
CA HIS A 15 -11.13 -3.59 -17.34
C HIS A 15 -12.11 -2.72 -18.16
N GLN A 16 -13.42 -2.90 -17.98
CA GLN A 16 -14.44 -2.07 -18.64
C GLN A 16 -14.44 -0.61 -18.16
N LYS A 17 -14.16 -0.37 -16.87
CA LYS A 17 -14.23 0.96 -16.26
C LYS A 17 -12.98 1.81 -16.48
N TYR A 18 -11.81 1.18 -16.64
CA TYR A 18 -10.52 1.87 -16.67
C TYR A 18 -9.70 1.66 -17.96
N GLY A 19 -10.25 0.97 -18.97
CA GLY A 19 -9.61 0.72 -20.27
C GLY A 19 -9.45 1.95 -21.18
N LYS A 20 -8.84 3.03 -20.69
CA LYS A 20 -8.32 4.11 -21.57
C LYS A 20 -6.87 3.81 -21.94
N GLU A 21 -6.59 3.86 -23.24
CA GLU A 21 -5.23 3.81 -23.77
C GLU A 21 -4.38 4.95 -23.17
N PHE A 22 -3.23 4.56 -22.60
CA PHE A 22 -2.19 5.49 -22.18
C PHE A 22 -1.57 6.12 -23.43
N LYS A 23 -1.61 7.46 -23.52
CA LYS A 23 -0.87 8.18 -24.55
C LYS A 23 0.56 8.38 -24.05
N ASN A 24 1.49 7.66 -24.66
CA ASN A 24 2.93 7.81 -24.44
C ASN A 24 3.39 9.12 -25.08
N GLU A 25 3.51 10.19 -24.30
CA GLU A 25 4.28 11.36 -24.70
C GLU A 25 5.76 11.15 -24.35
N PRO A 26 6.70 11.40 -25.28
CA PRO A 26 8.12 11.22 -25.01
C PRO A 26 8.63 12.32 -24.10
N VAL A 27 8.87 11.98 -22.83
CA VAL A 27 9.72 12.79 -21.96
C VAL A 27 11.15 12.63 -22.45
N THR A 28 11.92 13.71 -22.49
CA THR A 28 13.33 13.69 -22.91
C THR A 28 14.24 13.80 -21.68
N ASP A 29 15.28 12.96 -21.63
CA ASP A 29 16.44 12.93 -20.70
C ASP A 29 16.29 12.18 -19.34
N THR A 30 15.63 11.02 -19.34
CA THR A 30 14.47 10.81 -18.47
C THR A 30 14.70 10.29 -17.05
N GLY A 31 14.46 11.15 -16.06
CA GLY A 31 14.32 10.87 -14.62
C GLY A 31 13.10 10.00 -14.26
N TYR A 32 13.03 8.78 -14.80
CA TYR A 32 12.03 7.79 -14.40
C TYR A 32 12.35 7.25 -13.00
N PRO A 33 11.40 7.28 -12.06
CA PRO A 33 11.64 6.75 -10.73
C PRO A 33 11.85 5.24 -10.79
N LEU A 34 12.86 4.76 -10.06
CA LEU A 34 13.08 3.34 -9.85
C LEU A 34 12.21 2.86 -8.68
N VAL A 35 11.44 1.81 -8.92
CA VAL A 35 10.54 1.24 -7.91
C VAL A 35 10.85 -0.25 -7.72
N PRO A 36 10.93 -0.75 -6.49
CA PRO A 36 11.15 -2.17 -6.25
C PRO A 36 9.87 -2.95 -6.57
N ILE A 37 10.02 -4.07 -7.27
CA ILE A 37 8.96 -5.05 -7.47
C ILE A 37 9.49 -6.45 -7.17
N THR A 38 8.66 -7.28 -6.55
CA THR A 38 9.00 -8.67 -6.22
C THR A 38 8.25 -9.62 -7.13
N ILE A 39 8.96 -10.59 -7.69
CA ILE A 39 8.42 -11.69 -8.48
C ILE A 39 8.60 -12.97 -7.68
N PHE A 40 7.51 -13.70 -7.45
CA PHE A 40 7.49 -14.96 -6.72
C PHE A 40 6.80 -16.06 -7.52
N LEU A 41 7.50 -17.15 -7.82
CA LEU A 41 6.95 -18.31 -8.53
C LEU A 41 7.07 -19.56 -7.66
N SER A 42 5.96 -20.28 -7.49
CA SER A 42 5.95 -21.52 -6.71
C SER A 42 6.65 -22.68 -7.42
N ALA A 43 7.21 -23.61 -6.63
CA ALA A 43 7.92 -24.78 -7.11
C ALA A 43 7.05 -25.75 -7.92
N ASP A 44 5.73 -25.70 -7.76
CA ASP A 44 4.78 -26.69 -8.29
C ASP A 44 4.78 -26.78 -9.82
N ASN A 45 5.47 -25.87 -10.51
CA ASN A 45 5.51 -25.78 -11.97
C ASN A 45 6.88 -25.40 -12.54
N THR A 46 7.96 -25.54 -11.76
CA THR A 46 9.32 -25.21 -12.20
C THR A 46 10.26 -26.36 -11.83
N ALA A 47 11.07 -26.83 -12.78
CA ALA A 47 12.15 -27.77 -12.46
C ALA A 47 13.23 -27.13 -11.55
N ALA A 48 13.22 -25.81 -11.44
CA ALA A 48 14.18 -24.98 -10.71
C ALA A 48 13.82 -24.73 -9.23
N GLY A 49 12.65 -25.17 -8.75
CA GLY A 49 12.17 -24.86 -7.40
C GLY A 49 11.52 -23.48 -7.28
N GLU A 50 11.27 -23.04 -6.04
CA GLU A 50 10.68 -21.72 -5.78
C GLU A 50 11.66 -20.62 -6.21
N VAL A 51 11.15 -19.64 -6.96
CA VAL A 51 11.92 -18.47 -7.39
C VAL A 51 11.33 -17.24 -6.74
N SER A 52 12.15 -16.48 -6.02
CA SER A 52 11.77 -15.20 -5.44
C SER A 52 12.86 -14.18 -5.75
N GLU A 53 12.55 -13.20 -6.60
CA GLU A 53 13.50 -12.18 -7.03
C GLU A 53 12.92 -10.78 -6.84
N GLU A 54 13.78 -9.84 -6.44
CA GLU A 54 13.45 -8.42 -6.36
C GLU A 54 14.17 -7.69 -7.49
N ILE A 55 13.41 -6.96 -8.31
CA ILE A 55 13.94 -6.18 -9.41
C ILE A 55 13.57 -4.71 -9.28
N LEU A 56 14.47 -3.83 -9.72
CA LEU A 56 14.21 -2.39 -9.79
C LEU A 56 13.58 -2.06 -11.14
N TRP A 57 12.36 -1.55 -11.11
CA TRP A 57 11.58 -1.18 -12.28
C TRP A 57 11.66 0.32 -12.59
N ARG A 58 11.89 0.70 -13.84
CA ARG A 58 11.81 2.11 -14.29
C ARG A 58 10.36 2.47 -14.60
N LEU A 59 9.70 3.14 -13.67
CA LEU A 59 8.28 3.47 -13.81
C LEU A 59 8.06 4.52 -14.91
N GLY A 60 7.24 4.18 -15.91
CA GLY A 60 6.90 5.06 -17.03
C GLY A 60 7.92 5.06 -18.17
N ASP A 61 9.00 4.29 -18.07
CA ASP A 61 9.96 4.11 -19.17
C ASP A 61 9.35 3.24 -20.27
N PRO A 62 9.12 3.75 -21.49
CA PRO A 62 8.51 2.97 -22.57
C PRO A 62 9.39 1.80 -23.04
N ALA A 63 10.70 1.79 -22.72
CA ALA A 63 11.57 0.65 -23.01
C ALA A 63 11.32 -0.53 -22.05
N TRP A 64 10.63 -0.29 -20.93
CA TRP A 64 10.29 -1.30 -19.93
C TRP A 64 8.84 -1.74 -20.11
N GLU A 65 8.61 -2.63 -21.08
CA GLU A 65 7.31 -3.27 -21.26
C GLU A 65 7.22 -4.54 -20.40
N PRO A 66 6.19 -4.69 -19.53
CA PRO A 66 6.04 -5.85 -18.64
C PRO A 66 6.20 -7.21 -19.33
N LYS A 67 5.60 -7.36 -20.51
CA LYS A 67 5.71 -8.59 -21.32
C LYS A 67 7.14 -8.88 -21.77
N ALA A 68 7.84 -7.87 -22.27
CA ALA A 68 9.22 -8.02 -22.74
C ALA A 68 10.18 -8.34 -21.58
N VAL A 69 9.98 -7.69 -20.42
CA VAL A 69 10.77 -7.95 -19.22
C VAL A 69 10.49 -9.35 -18.66
N ALA A 70 9.23 -9.78 -18.64
CA ALA A 70 8.85 -11.14 -18.21
C ALA A 70 9.51 -12.22 -19.06
N GLY A 71 9.54 -12.06 -20.39
CA GLY A 71 10.23 -12.99 -21.29
C GLY A 71 11.73 -13.10 -21.02
N ARG A 72 12.40 -11.95 -20.81
CA ARG A 72 13.83 -11.94 -20.44
C ARG A 72 14.07 -12.58 -19.08
N PHE A 73 13.27 -12.23 -18.08
CA PHE A 73 13.35 -12.82 -16.75
C PHE A 73 13.23 -14.35 -16.79
N CYS A 74 12.26 -14.88 -17.54
CA CYS A 74 12.12 -16.34 -17.69
C CYS A 74 13.34 -16.97 -18.36
N GLN A 75 13.88 -16.34 -19.41
CA GLN A 75 15.10 -16.83 -20.08
C GLN A 75 16.31 -16.83 -19.14
N ASP A 76 16.52 -15.74 -18.41
CA ASP A 76 17.65 -15.56 -17.49
C ASP A 76 17.59 -16.56 -16.33
N MET A 77 16.38 -16.85 -15.83
CA MET A 77 16.15 -17.79 -14.73
C MET A 77 15.99 -19.25 -15.19
N GLY A 78 16.09 -19.53 -16.50
CA GLY A 78 15.91 -20.89 -17.05
C GLY A 78 14.50 -21.44 -16.86
N LEU A 79 13.49 -20.56 -16.80
CA LEU A 79 12.08 -20.90 -16.61
C LEU A 79 11.39 -21.22 -17.95
N PRO A 80 10.37 -22.09 -17.93
CA PRO A 80 9.56 -22.37 -19.12
C PRO A 80 8.83 -21.13 -19.65
N ALA A 81 8.68 -21.00 -20.97
CA ALA A 81 8.03 -19.85 -21.60
C ALA A 81 6.56 -19.69 -21.18
N GLU A 82 5.89 -20.77 -20.75
CA GLU A 82 4.53 -20.74 -20.24
C GLU A 82 4.39 -19.88 -18.96
N LYS A 83 5.49 -19.65 -18.25
CA LYS A 83 5.54 -18.81 -17.03
C LYS A 83 5.62 -17.32 -17.32
N GLU A 84 5.94 -16.90 -18.55
CA GLU A 84 6.06 -15.48 -18.89
C GLU A 84 4.78 -14.70 -18.56
N LYS A 85 3.60 -15.27 -18.84
CA LYS A 85 2.32 -14.62 -18.56
C LYS A 85 2.06 -14.44 -17.06
N GLU A 86 2.52 -15.39 -16.25
CA GLU A 86 2.41 -15.31 -14.79
C GLU A 86 3.33 -14.22 -14.25
N VAL A 87 4.59 -14.19 -14.70
CA VAL A 87 5.57 -13.14 -14.35
C VAL A 87 5.08 -11.75 -14.79
N GLU A 88 4.59 -11.61 -16.03
CA GLU A 88 4.00 -10.38 -16.53
C GLU A 88 2.84 -9.92 -15.63
N GLY A 89 1.95 -10.84 -15.24
CA GLY A 89 0.85 -10.56 -14.34
C GLY A 89 1.31 -10.04 -12.96
N GLN A 90 2.39 -10.63 -12.41
CA GLN A 90 2.97 -10.18 -11.15
C GLN A 90 3.62 -8.79 -11.26
N ILE A 91 4.34 -8.52 -12.35
CA ILE A 91 4.91 -7.19 -12.63
C ILE A 91 3.77 -6.16 -12.67
N LEU A 92 2.73 -6.41 -13.47
CA LEU A 92 1.59 -5.50 -13.59
C LEU A 92 0.86 -5.25 -12.27
N TYR A 93 0.74 -6.30 -11.44
CA TYR A 93 0.16 -6.20 -10.10
C TYR A 93 1.05 -5.37 -9.16
N ALA A 94 2.34 -5.69 -9.10
CA ALA A 94 3.31 -4.99 -8.27
C ALA A 94 3.44 -3.50 -8.64
N LEU A 95 3.19 -3.13 -9.90
CA LEU A 95 3.22 -1.75 -10.36
C LEU A 95 1.97 -0.94 -9.98
N GLN A 96 0.84 -1.59 -9.64
CA GLN A 96 -0.43 -0.88 -9.35
C GLN A 96 -0.31 0.25 -8.31
N PRO A 97 0.37 0.05 -7.16
CA PRO A 97 0.50 1.11 -6.15
C PRO A 97 1.26 2.34 -6.68
N PHE A 98 2.21 2.11 -7.58
CA PHE A 98 3.06 3.15 -8.15
C PHE A 98 2.37 3.96 -9.26
N LEU A 99 1.37 3.42 -9.96
CA LEU A 99 0.66 4.11 -11.04
C LEU A 99 -0.05 5.39 -10.59
N LYS A 100 -0.52 5.42 -9.33
CA LYS A 100 -1.18 6.59 -8.73
C LYS A 100 -0.28 7.33 -7.75
N TRP A 101 0.92 6.81 -7.52
CA TRP A 101 1.86 7.38 -6.58
C TRP A 101 2.32 8.76 -7.09
N LYS A 102 2.32 9.71 -6.17
CA LYS A 102 2.85 11.05 -6.38
C LYS A 102 3.87 11.28 -5.29
N ASP A 103 5.11 11.49 -5.69
CA ASP A 103 6.19 11.78 -4.75
C ASP A 103 5.83 13.00 -3.88
N LEU A 104 5.89 12.81 -2.56
CA LEU A 104 5.66 13.85 -1.56
C LEU A 104 6.97 14.55 -1.13
N GLY A 105 8.06 14.32 -1.87
CA GLY A 105 9.36 14.96 -1.69
C GLY A 105 10.26 14.21 -0.71
N GLY A 106 10.44 12.90 -0.92
CA GLY A 106 11.27 12.05 -0.06
C GLY A 106 10.51 11.46 1.13
N ARG A 107 11.22 11.02 2.17
CA ARG A 107 10.61 10.31 3.31
C ARG A 107 9.68 11.25 4.09
N ARG A 108 8.44 10.82 4.33
CA ARG A 108 7.41 11.59 5.05
C ARG A 108 6.83 10.72 6.16
N LEU A 109 7.54 10.63 7.27
CA LEU A 109 7.12 9.82 8.40
C LEU A 109 6.12 10.58 9.27
N VAL A 110 5.04 9.91 9.66
CA VAL A 110 4.08 10.42 10.64
C VAL A 110 3.84 9.38 11.72
N LEU A 111 3.55 9.86 12.93
CA LEU A 111 2.98 9.02 13.97
C LEU A 111 1.48 8.89 13.71
N MET A 112 1.01 7.70 13.38
CA MET A 112 -0.39 7.40 13.16
C MET A 112 -0.95 6.64 14.36
N LYS A 113 -1.85 7.30 15.10
CA LYS A 113 -2.71 6.64 16.09
C LYS A 113 -3.90 6.01 15.37
N ILE A 114 -4.10 4.72 15.59
CA ILE A 114 -5.18 3.91 15.02
C ILE A 114 -6.25 3.73 16.09
N TYR A 115 -7.49 4.01 15.71
CA TYR A 115 -8.67 3.90 16.56
C TYR A 115 -9.84 3.36 15.74
N ALA A 116 -9.70 2.12 15.27
CA ALA A 116 -10.66 1.48 14.36
C ALA A 116 -11.80 0.85 15.16
N ARG A 117 -13.04 1.23 14.89
CA ARG A 117 -14.21 0.78 15.66
C ARG A 117 -14.93 -0.38 14.96
N ASN A 118 -15.28 -1.41 15.71
CA ASN A 118 -16.14 -2.50 15.27
C ASN A 118 -17.20 -2.79 16.36
N GLY A 119 -18.43 -2.31 16.16
CA GLY A 119 -19.51 -2.45 17.13
C GLY A 119 -19.24 -1.71 18.46
N SER A 120 -19.18 -2.48 19.55
CA SER A 120 -18.90 -2.01 20.91
C SER A 120 -17.42 -2.08 21.30
N GLU A 121 -16.55 -2.45 20.36
CA GLU A 121 -15.12 -2.59 20.58
C GLU A 121 -14.35 -1.64 19.65
N VAL A 122 -13.13 -1.33 20.06
CA VAL A 122 -12.19 -0.51 19.31
C VAL A 122 -10.81 -1.14 19.32
N LEU A 123 -10.15 -1.16 18.17
CA LEU A 123 -8.74 -1.51 18.05
C LEU A 123 -7.94 -0.23 18.18
N VAL A 124 -7.03 -0.23 19.16
CA VAL A 124 -6.13 0.87 19.46
C VAL A 124 -4.71 0.43 19.15
N ASP A 125 -4.00 1.26 18.40
CA ASP A 125 -2.60 1.04 18.05
C ASP A 125 -1.89 2.36 17.72
N GLU A 126 -0.56 2.34 17.69
CA GLU A 126 0.27 3.46 17.27
C GLU A 126 1.39 2.95 16.36
N VAL A 127 1.52 3.56 15.18
CA VAL A 127 2.48 3.14 14.17
C VAL A 127 3.16 4.33 13.52
N VAL A 128 4.45 4.21 13.22
CA VAL A 128 5.14 5.15 12.34
C VAL A 128 4.88 4.77 10.89
N TRP A 129 4.27 5.68 10.14
CA TRP A 129 3.92 5.46 8.75
C TRP A 129 4.71 6.35 7.81
N ASN A 130 5.28 5.79 6.73
CA ASN A 130 5.87 6.58 5.65
C ASN A 130 4.81 6.89 4.59
N LEU A 131 4.31 8.13 4.56
CA LEU A 131 3.27 8.56 3.62
C LEU A 131 3.73 8.52 2.15
N ASN A 132 5.05 8.52 1.92
CA ASN A 132 5.61 8.48 0.58
C ASN A 132 6.02 7.08 0.12
N ASP A 133 5.78 6.04 0.93
CA ASP A 133 6.02 4.65 0.54
C ASP A 133 4.73 4.03 -0.03
N PRO A 134 4.66 3.79 -1.36
CA PRO A 134 3.48 3.21 -1.99
C PRO A 134 3.29 1.72 -1.69
N LEU A 135 4.31 1.01 -1.17
CA LEU A 135 4.18 -0.39 -0.76
C LEU A 135 3.52 -0.54 0.61
N SER A 136 3.68 0.48 1.47
CA SER A 136 2.96 0.60 2.74
C SER A 136 1.50 0.97 2.47
N THR A 137 0.66 -0.05 2.26
CA THR A 137 -0.79 0.11 2.01
C THR A 137 -1.63 -0.17 3.25
N SER A 138 -2.79 0.49 3.38
CA SER A 138 -3.75 0.22 4.46
C SER A 138 -4.22 -1.23 4.46
N TYR A 139 -4.37 -1.83 3.27
CA TYR A 139 -4.80 -3.21 3.10
C TYR A 139 -3.78 -4.19 3.70
N ALA A 140 -2.50 -4.05 3.33
CA ALA A 140 -1.43 -4.92 3.83
C ALA A 140 -1.30 -4.83 5.35
N TYR A 141 -1.37 -3.61 5.88
CA TYR A 141 -1.37 -3.38 7.32
C TYR A 141 -2.54 -4.05 8.03
N ALA A 142 -3.77 -3.82 7.55
CA ALA A 142 -4.97 -4.38 8.17
C ALA A 142 -4.96 -5.92 8.14
N ALA A 143 -4.48 -6.52 7.04
CA ALA A 143 -4.34 -7.97 6.92
C ALA A 143 -3.35 -8.52 7.95
N GLN A 144 -2.14 -7.96 8.01
CA GLN A 144 -1.09 -8.38 8.95
C GLN A 144 -1.54 -8.21 10.41
N MET A 145 -2.19 -7.08 10.71
CA MET A 145 -2.72 -6.78 12.04
C MET A 145 -3.75 -7.82 12.49
N CYS A 146 -4.74 -8.08 11.64
CA CYS A 146 -5.80 -9.04 11.94
C CYS A 146 -5.27 -10.47 12.03
N GLU A 147 -4.29 -10.84 11.21
CA GLU A 147 -3.64 -12.15 11.29
C GLU A 147 -2.87 -12.32 12.62
N SER A 148 -2.14 -11.28 13.03
CA SER A 148 -1.33 -11.29 14.25
C SER A 148 -2.19 -11.39 15.51
N LEU A 149 -3.30 -10.64 15.54
CA LEU A 149 -4.24 -10.62 16.66
C LEU A 149 -5.36 -11.67 16.56
N LYS A 150 -5.37 -12.50 15.49
CA LYS A 150 -6.42 -13.49 15.21
C LYS A 150 -7.83 -12.89 15.18
N LEU A 151 -7.96 -11.71 14.59
CA LEU A 151 -9.22 -10.99 14.46
C LEU A 151 -10.02 -11.48 13.25
N SER A 152 -11.33 -11.27 13.30
CA SER A 152 -12.27 -11.64 12.23
C SER A 152 -12.26 -10.64 11.07
N PHE A 153 -12.86 -11.02 9.95
CA PHE A 153 -12.95 -10.17 8.75
C PHE A 153 -13.58 -8.78 8.97
N PRO A 154 -14.63 -8.60 9.80
CA PRO A 154 -15.16 -7.27 10.11
C PRO A 154 -14.12 -6.32 10.72
N TRP A 155 -13.14 -6.84 11.47
CA TRP A 155 -12.03 -6.03 11.97
C TRP A 155 -11.09 -5.59 10.87
N PHE A 156 -10.83 -6.47 9.90
CA PHE A 156 -10.01 -6.14 8.74
C PHE A 156 -10.61 -4.95 7.97
N GLU A 157 -11.92 -4.97 7.71
CA GLU A 157 -12.62 -3.86 7.04
C GLU A 157 -12.51 -2.57 7.86
N ALA A 158 -12.83 -2.63 9.16
CA ALA A 158 -12.77 -1.47 10.04
C ALA A 158 -11.38 -0.83 10.11
N VAL A 159 -10.32 -1.65 10.21
CA VAL A 159 -8.92 -1.17 10.26
C VAL A 159 -8.50 -0.60 8.91
N ASN A 160 -8.78 -1.30 7.81
CA ASN A 160 -8.40 -0.86 6.47
C ASN A 160 -9.05 0.49 6.13
N GLU A 161 -10.37 0.63 6.36
CA GLU A 161 -11.09 1.89 6.13
C GLU A 161 -10.55 3.03 6.99
N TYR A 162 -10.28 2.76 8.27
CA TYR A 162 -9.73 3.75 9.18
C TYR A 162 -8.36 4.24 8.70
N VAL A 163 -7.43 3.33 8.43
CA VAL A 163 -6.06 3.65 8.02
C VAL A 163 -6.08 4.39 6.69
N GLN A 164 -6.83 3.90 5.69
CA GLN A 164 -6.97 4.57 4.39
C GLN A 164 -7.43 6.01 4.55
N ARG A 165 -8.49 6.24 5.34
CA ARG A 165 -8.99 7.59 5.60
C ARG A 165 -7.94 8.47 6.27
N ARG A 166 -7.15 7.95 7.22
CA ARG A 166 -6.08 8.72 7.86
C ARG A 166 -4.94 9.05 6.91
N LEU A 167 -4.57 8.12 6.02
CA LEU A 167 -3.59 8.38 4.97
C LEU A 167 -4.06 9.50 4.05
N ASP A 168 -5.31 9.44 3.58
CA ASP A 168 -5.89 10.47 2.71
C ASP A 168 -5.90 11.84 3.39
N GLU A 169 -6.28 11.90 4.67
CA GLU A 169 -6.24 13.12 5.47
C GLU A 169 -4.81 13.68 5.62
N TYR A 170 -3.82 12.84 5.94
CA TYR A 170 -2.43 13.27 6.07
C TYR A 170 -1.85 13.75 4.74
N ILE A 171 -2.12 13.04 3.64
CA ILE A 171 -1.66 13.42 2.30
C ILE A 171 -2.31 14.74 1.88
N GLN A 172 -3.60 14.93 2.18
CA GLN A 172 -4.28 16.19 1.92
C GLN A 172 -3.68 17.33 2.75
N ASP A 173 -3.55 17.15 4.07
CA ASP A 173 -3.02 18.17 4.97
C ASP A 173 -1.57 18.52 4.57
N LEU A 174 -0.74 17.54 4.20
CA LEU A 174 0.64 17.78 3.71
C LEU A 174 0.68 18.58 2.39
N ARG A 175 -0.34 18.44 1.53
CA ARG A 175 -0.43 19.21 0.27
C ARG A 175 -0.95 20.62 0.48
N GLU A 176 -1.88 20.81 1.42
CA GLU A 176 -2.51 22.09 1.72
C GLU A 176 -1.62 22.96 2.62
N ASP A 177 -1.09 22.39 3.70
CA ASP A 177 -0.25 23.04 4.70
C ASP A 177 0.76 22.04 5.28
N PRO A 178 1.94 21.90 4.66
CA PRO A 178 2.97 20.97 5.13
C PRO A 178 3.40 21.20 6.58
N ALA A 179 3.31 22.44 7.09
CA ALA A 179 3.71 22.78 8.45
C ALA A 179 2.70 22.33 9.50
N ALA A 180 1.46 21.99 9.10
CA ALA A 180 0.43 21.48 10.00
C ALA A 180 0.56 19.97 10.27
N VAL A 181 1.40 19.26 9.51
CA VAL A 181 1.66 17.84 9.69
C VAL A 181 2.93 17.65 10.50
N ASP A 182 2.79 17.05 11.68
CA ASP A 182 3.90 16.71 12.56
C ASP A 182 4.70 15.54 11.96
N LEU A 183 5.67 15.87 11.10
CA LEU A 183 6.56 14.89 10.49
C LEU A 183 7.65 14.46 11.48
N ILE A 184 7.93 13.17 11.52
CA ILE A 184 9.04 12.61 12.29
C ILE A 184 10.31 12.69 11.44
N GLU A 185 11.34 13.34 11.97
CA GLU A 185 12.68 13.32 11.38
C GLU A 185 13.44 12.11 11.95
N PRO A 186 13.76 11.08 11.14
CA PRO A 186 14.50 9.93 11.64
C PRO A 186 15.96 10.33 11.91
N GLU A 187 16.43 10.07 13.12
CA GLU A 187 17.87 10.18 13.42
C GLU A 187 18.64 9.06 12.68
N ALA A 188 19.73 9.42 12.01
CA ALA A 188 20.54 8.47 11.26
C ALA A 188 21.06 7.34 12.16
N GLY A 189 20.68 6.09 11.82
CA GLY A 189 21.14 4.90 12.52
C GLY A 189 20.41 4.58 13.83
N LYS A 190 19.35 5.32 14.18
CA LYS A 190 18.53 5.00 15.35
C LYS A 190 17.14 4.52 14.95
N PRO A 191 16.64 3.42 15.53
CA PRO A 191 15.23 3.05 15.38
C PRO A 191 14.35 4.12 16.01
N ILE A 192 13.16 4.32 15.47
CA ILE A 192 12.15 5.17 16.09
C ILE A 192 11.52 4.36 17.21
N GLU A 193 11.76 4.77 18.45
CA GLU A 193 11.13 4.17 19.63
C GLU A 193 9.72 4.73 19.79
N LEU A 194 8.73 3.84 19.89
CA LEU A 194 7.36 4.18 20.20
C LEU A 194 7.17 4.02 21.71
N GLU A 195 6.66 5.04 22.39
CA GLU A 195 6.47 5.02 23.85
C GLU A 195 5.31 4.09 24.27
N GLU A 196 4.27 4.00 23.43
CA GLU A 196 3.07 3.18 23.66
C GLU A 196 2.67 2.55 22.33
N GLY A 197 2.59 1.21 22.20
CA GLY A 197 2.34 0.67 20.85
C GLY A 197 2.19 -0.83 20.72
N VAL A 198 1.55 -1.49 21.68
CA VAL A 198 1.08 -2.86 21.44
C VAL A 198 -0.37 -2.78 20.95
N PRO A 199 -0.66 -3.27 19.74
CA PRO A 199 -2.01 -3.24 19.22
C PRO A 199 -2.92 -4.09 20.10
N ARG A 200 -4.09 -3.54 20.44
CA ARG A 200 -5.03 -4.19 21.36
C ARG A 200 -6.47 -3.84 21.02
N VAL A 201 -7.37 -4.72 21.42
CA VAL A 201 -8.82 -4.50 21.33
C VAL A 201 -9.35 -4.16 22.71
N GLU A 202 -10.11 -3.07 22.77
CA GLU A 202 -10.69 -2.53 24.00
C GLU A 202 -12.21 -2.35 23.82
N LYS A 203 -12.93 -2.21 24.94
CA LYS A 203 -14.33 -1.78 24.86
C LYS A 203 -14.38 -0.31 24.49
N TYR A 204 -15.30 0.03 23.59
CA TYR A 204 -15.53 1.41 23.22
C TYR A 204 -16.23 2.17 24.34
N GLU A 205 -15.61 3.26 24.78
CA GLU A 205 -16.17 4.19 25.76
C GLU A 205 -16.35 5.56 25.12
N THR A 206 -17.58 6.10 25.14
CA THR A 206 -17.90 7.39 24.50
C THR A 206 -17.10 8.56 25.08
N GLU A 207 -16.73 8.47 26.37
CA GLU A 207 -15.91 9.49 27.05
C GLU A 207 -14.49 9.56 26.49
N ASN A 208 -14.02 8.46 25.89
CA ASN A 208 -12.69 8.30 25.32
C ASN A 208 -12.73 8.24 23.78
N ASP A 209 -13.74 8.85 23.14
CA ASP A 209 -13.82 8.92 21.69
C ASP A 209 -12.73 9.85 21.11
N TYR A 210 -11.55 9.26 20.92
CA TYR A 210 -10.38 9.90 20.35
C TYR A 210 -10.67 10.55 18.98
N GLU A 211 -11.52 9.95 18.15
CA GLU A 211 -11.86 10.51 16.83
C GLU A 211 -12.72 11.77 16.94
N ALA A 212 -13.67 11.81 17.89
CA ALA A 212 -14.47 13.01 18.14
C ALA A 212 -13.58 14.18 18.59
N GLU A 213 -12.66 13.92 19.53
CA GLU A 213 -11.73 14.94 20.00
C GLU A 213 -10.78 15.42 18.89
N ARG A 214 -10.24 14.49 18.09
CA ARG A 214 -9.37 14.81 16.95
C ARG A 214 -10.08 15.68 15.91
N LYS A 215 -11.30 15.33 15.52
CA LYS A 215 -12.11 16.13 14.58
C LYS A 215 -12.36 17.54 15.13
N LYS A 216 -12.65 17.67 16.43
CA LYS A 216 -12.81 18.97 17.10
C LYS A 216 -11.53 19.81 17.01
N ARG A 217 -10.36 19.23 17.31
CA ARG A 217 -9.06 19.92 17.20
C ARG A 217 -8.75 20.35 15.76
N ARG A 218 -9.01 19.49 14.77
CA ARG A 218 -8.80 19.81 13.35
C ARG A 218 -9.72 20.96 12.89
N ASN A 219 -10.99 20.95 13.27
CA ASN A 219 -11.93 22.02 12.96
C ASN A 219 -11.52 23.35 13.59
N GLN A 220 -11.04 23.34 14.84
CA GLN A 220 -10.51 24.53 15.51
C GLN A 220 -9.28 25.10 14.77
N ARG A 221 -8.38 24.24 14.28
CA ARG A 221 -7.23 24.68 13.47
C ARG A 221 -7.65 25.28 12.12
N LYS A 222 -8.71 24.76 11.50
CA LYS A 222 -9.21 25.24 10.20
C LYS A 222 -10.08 26.51 10.29
N GLY A 223 -10.36 27.03 11.48
CA GLY A 223 -10.95 28.36 11.65
C GLY A 223 -12.32 28.55 10.97
N ILE A 224 -13.27 27.66 11.28
CA ILE A 224 -14.72 27.96 11.22
C ILE A 224 -15.20 28.22 12.65
#